data_AF-A6HZB6-F1
#
_entry.id   AF-A6HZB6-F1
#
_cell.length_a   1.000
_cell.length_b   1.000
_cell.length_c   1.000
_cell.angle_alpha   90.00
_cell.angle_beta   90.00
_cell.angle_gamma   90.00
#
_symmetry.space_group_name_H-M   'P 1'
#
loop_
_entity.id
_entity.type
_entity.pdbx_description
1 polymer ?
#
loop_
_entity_poly.entity_id
_entity_poly.type
_entity_poly.pdbx_seq_one_letter_code
_entity_poly.pdbx_strand_id
1 'polypeptide(L)'
;MAVSTQQLAEELQIFGLDCEDSLLEKLAELCTLYRQTEERMVSELIAFCTSAGKSCLTGEILSSFEHEVLNKKLSKACHSASKDNRHAGARDIVSIQELIEAEEEEETLLSAYTTPSKGPHKRVSSTPETPLTKRSISTRSPHQLLSPSSFSPSATPSQKYSSRTNRGEVVTTFGSAQGVSWSGRGGSGSISLKVMGYPEPLTSSYKTMFQQLPDIREVLTCKIEELGSELKEHYKIEAFTPLLVPAQEPVILLGQIGCDSNGRLNSKSVILEGDREHSSGAQIPVDMSELKDYSLFPGQVVIMEGFNTTGRRLTATKLYEVQGGPLPHPTFASGPVCSVLVQETDPFQSLDTC
;
A
#
# COMPACT_ATOMS: atom_id res chain seq x y z
N MET A 1 4.86 -17.49 -29.73
CA MET A 1 5.84 -18.34 -30.42
C MET A 1 5.09 -19.61 -30.77
N ALA A 2 5.08 -20.04 -32.03
CA ALA A 2 4.45 -21.30 -32.39
C ALA A 2 5.43 -22.42 -32.01
N VAL A 3 5.10 -23.20 -31.00
CA VAL A 3 5.95 -24.31 -30.52
C VAL A 3 5.53 -25.58 -31.23
N SER A 4 6.47 -26.27 -31.89
CA SER A 4 6.20 -27.53 -32.59
C SER A 4 6.57 -28.72 -31.71
N THR A 5 5.60 -29.59 -31.42
CA THR A 5 5.84 -30.85 -30.69
C THR A 5 6.76 -31.80 -31.45
N GLN A 6 6.77 -31.72 -32.79
CA GLN A 6 7.67 -32.52 -33.64
C GLN A 6 9.14 -32.12 -33.46
N GLN A 7 9.43 -30.81 -33.37
CA GLN A 7 10.79 -30.32 -33.15
C GLN A 7 11.30 -30.63 -31.74
N LEU A 8 10.42 -30.57 -30.73
CA LEU A 8 10.75 -31.01 -29.36
C LEU A 8 11.12 -32.49 -29.30
N ALA A 9 10.41 -33.34 -30.03
CA ALA A 9 10.68 -34.77 -30.09
C ALA A 9 12.02 -35.07 -30.79
N GLU A 10 12.32 -34.40 -31.90
CA GLU A 10 13.60 -34.52 -32.62
C GLU A 10 14.78 -34.13 -31.71
N GLU A 11 14.67 -33.00 -31.00
CA GLU A 11 15.71 -32.53 -30.09
C GLU A 11 15.92 -33.48 -28.90
N LEU A 12 14.86 -34.04 -28.31
CA LEU A 12 14.98 -35.02 -27.22
C LEU A 12 15.62 -36.33 -27.69
N GLN A 13 15.33 -36.74 -28.92
CA GLN A 13 15.88 -37.95 -29.52
C GLN A 13 17.39 -37.85 -29.76
N ILE A 14 17.92 -36.65 -30.04
CA ILE A 14 19.38 -36.41 -30.17
C ILE A 14 20.13 -36.84 -28.89
N PHE A 15 19.49 -36.74 -27.73
CA PHE A 15 20.06 -37.09 -26.43
C PHE A 15 19.60 -38.46 -25.90
N GLY A 16 18.90 -39.25 -26.71
CA GLY A 16 18.48 -40.61 -26.38
C GLY A 16 17.37 -40.67 -25.32
N LEU A 17 16.56 -39.62 -25.19
CA LEU A 17 15.41 -39.58 -24.29
C LEU A 17 14.12 -39.78 -25.08
N ASP A 18 13.54 -40.98 -24.98
CA ASP A 18 12.21 -41.25 -25.53
C ASP A 18 11.14 -40.68 -24.58
N CYS A 19 10.20 -39.93 -25.14
CA CYS A 19 9.15 -39.23 -24.40
C CYS A 19 7.77 -39.60 -24.97
N GLU A 20 6.79 -39.81 -24.10
CA GLU A 20 5.40 -40.05 -24.52
C GLU A 20 4.77 -38.75 -25.04
N ASP A 21 3.83 -38.86 -26.00
CA ASP A 21 3.12 -37.73 -26.60
C ASP A 21 2.48 -36.81 -25.53
N SER A 22 1.98 -37.40 -24.43
CA SER A 22 1.37 -36.66 -23.31
C SER A 22 2.36 -35.76 -22.55
N LEU A 23 3.65 -36.10 -22.53
CA LEU A 23 4.71 -35.32 -21.90
C LEU A 23 5.28 -34.28 -22.86
N LEU A 24 5.29 -34.56 -24.17
CA LEU A 24 5.63 -33.62 -25.23
C LEU A 24 4.65 -32.44 -25.28
N GLU A 25 3.34 -32.71 -25.13
CA GLU A 25 2.33 -31.66 -25.02
C GLU A 25 2.58 -30.74 -23.82
N LYS A 26 2.86 -31.32 -22.64
CA LYS A 26 3.22 -30.54 -21.44
C LYS A 26 4.51 -29.75 -21.61
N LEU A 27 5.53 -30.30 -22.28
CA LEU A 27 6.76 -29.56 -22.58
C LEU A 27 6.50 -28.39 -23.53
N ALA A 28 5.61 -28.54 -24.51
CA ALA A 28 5.22 -27.44 -25.39
C ALA A 28 4.45 -26.33 -24.65
N GLU A 29 3.60 -26.71 -23.69
CA GLU A 29 2.96 -25.77 -22.74
C GLU A 29 4.01 -25.01 -21.91
N LEU A 30 5.03 -25.70 -21.39
CA LEU A 30 6.12 -25.04 -20.65
C LEU A 30 6.95 -24.10 -21.54
N CYS A 31 7.23 -24.48 -22.79
CA CYS A 31 7.93 -23.60 -23.74
C CYS A 31 7.15 -22.29 -23.98
N THR A 32 5.83 -22.39 -24.13
CA THR A 32 4.96 -21.23 -24.32
C THR A 32 4.82 -20.39 -23.05
N LEU A 33 4.67 -21.01 -21.87
CA LEU A 33 4.56 -20.34 -20.58
C LEU A 33 5.82 -19.54 -20.22
N TYR A 34 7.01 -20.15 -20.38
CA TYR A 34 8.29 -19.55 -19.99
C TYR A 34 9.00 -18.81 -21.15
N ARG A 35 8.34 -18.68 -22.31
CA ARG A 35 8.85 -18.02 -23.53
C ARG A 35 10.25 -18.48 -23.94
N GLN A 36 10.52 -19.78 -23.85
CA GLN A 36 11.79 -20.36 -24.30
C GLN A 36 11.63 -21.05 -25.66
N THR A 37 12.74 -21.16 -26.40
CA THR A 37 12.82 -21.98 -27.61
C THR A 37 12.91 -23.45 -27.22
N GLU A 38 12.47 -24.31 -28.12
CA GLU A 38 12.47 -25.78 -27.99
C GLU A 38 13.86 -26.30 -27.63
N GLU A 39 14.89 -25.85 -28.36
CA GLU A 39 16.30 -26.20 -28.13
C GLU A 39 16.78 -25.83 -26.71
N ARG A 40 16.41 -24.64 -26.22
CA ARG A 40 16.80 -24.18 -24.87
C ARG A 40 16.10 -24.97 -23.79
N MET A 41 14.80 -25.23 -23.95
CA MET A 41 14.01 -25.97 -22.98
C MET A 41 14.55 -27.40 -22.85
N VAL A 42 14.83 -28.06 -23.98
CA VAL A 42 15.38 -29.42 -23.99
C VAL A 42 16.78 -29.46 -23.39
N SER A 43 17.66 -28.51 -23.74
CA SER A 43 19.00 -28.40 -23.16
C SER A 43 18.97 -28.24 -21.63
N GLU A 44 18.06 -27.42 -21.11
CA GLU A 44 17.90 -27.21 -19.66
C GLU A 44 17.33 -28.44 -18.95
N LEU A 45 16.38 -29.12 -19.59
CA LEU A 45 15.81 -30.37 -19.09
C LEU A 45 16.88 -31.46 -19.00
N ILE A 46 17.72 -31.60 -20.02
CA ILE A 46 18.82 -32.58 -20.04
C ILE A 46 19.86 -32.25 -18.97
N ALA A 47 20.21 -30.97 -18.81
CA ALA A 47 21.11 -30.54 -17.75
C ALA A 47 20.55 -30.89 -16.36
N PHE A 48 19.26 -30.70 -16.15
CA PHE A 48 18.56 -31.09 -14.93
C PHE A 48 18.58 -32.61 -14.71
N CYS A 49 18.19 -33.41 -15.71
CA CYS A 49 18.21 -34.88 -15.62
C CYS A 49 19.62 -35.43 -15.36
N THR A 50 20.64 -34.85 -16.00
CA THR A 50 22.04 -35.22 -15.79
C THR A 50 22.49 -34.90 -14.36
N SER A 51 22.11 -33.73 -13.82
CA SER A 51 22.45 -33.34 -12.44
C SER A 51 21.72 -34.18 -11.37
N ALA A 52 20.51 -34.64 -11.68
CA ALA A 52 19.70 -35.45 -10.79
C ALA A 52 19.95 -36.96 -10.92
N GLY A 53 20.77 -37.39 -11.89
CA GLY A 53 21.08 -38.80 -12.16
C GLY A 53 19.90 -39.62 -12.66
N LYS A 54 18.94 -39.00 -13.36
CA LYS A 54 17.70 -39.65 -13.83
C LYS A 54 17.76 -39.86 -15.35
N SER A 55 17.61 -41.10 -15.79
CA SER A 55 17.79 -41.51 -17.20
C SER A 55 16.49 -41.68 -18.00
N CYS A 56 15.32 -41.64 -17.36
CA CYS A 56 14.02 -41.71 -18.04
C CYS A 56 13.17 -40.48 -17.69
N LEU A 57 12.43 -39.94 -18.66
CA LEU A 57 11.50 -38.83 -18.44
C LEU A 57 10.17 -39.37 -17.93
N THR A 58 9.83 -38.99 -16.70
CA THR A 58 8.50 -39.26 -16.11
C THR A 58 7.81 -37.93 -15.78
N GLY A 59 6.47 -37.95 -15.67
CA GLY A 59 5.70 -36.75 -15.32
C GLY A 59 6.11 -36.11 -13.98
N GLU A 60 6.64 -36.89 -13.04
CA GLU A 60 7.17 -36.41 -11.76
C GLU A 60 8.48 -35.62 -11.94
N ILE A 61 9.33 -36.04 -12.87
CA ILE A 61 10.59 -35.35 -13.20
C ILE A 61 10.29 -34.03 -13.90
N LEU A 62 9.29 -34.01 -14.79
CA LEU A 62 8.87 -32.78 -15.46
C LEU A 62 8.30 -31.76 -14.47
N SER A 63 7.48 -32.23 -13.51
CA SER A 63 6.96 -31.39 -12.43
C SER A 63 8.08 -30.85 -11.54
N SER A 64 9.08 -31.69 -11.22
CA SER A 64 10.25 -31.28 -10.44
C SER A 64 11.10 -30.24 -11.19
N PHE A 65 11.30 -30.42 -12.49
CA PHE A 65 12.01 -29.49 -13.36
C PHE A 65 11.31 -28.12 -13.42
N GLU A 66 9.98 -28.11 -13.55
CA GLU A 66 9.20 -26.87 -13.52
C GLU A 66 9.37 -26.11 -12.20
N HIS A 67 9.24 -26.79 -11.07
CA HIS A 67 9.36 -26.16 -9.74
C HIS A 67 10.79 -25.71 -9.41
N GLU A 68 11.80 -26.54 -9.72
CA GLU A 68 13.16 -26.29 -9.26
C GLU A 68 13.98 -25.40 -10.20
N VAL A 69 13.68 -25.42 -11.50
CA VAL A 69 14.46 -24.71 -12.53
C VAL A 69 13.67 -23.56 -13.15
N LEU A 70 12.48 -23.84 -13.70
CA LEU A 70 11.72 -22.85 -14.47
C LEU A 70 11.09 -21.76 -13.58
N ASN A 71 10.49 -22.14 -12.45
CA ASN A 71 9.90 -21.20 -11.50
C ASN A 71 10.92 -20.26 -10.83
N LYS A 72 12.16 -20.73 -10.60
CA LYS A 72 13.26 -19.88 -10.12
C LYS A 72 13.76 -18.89 -11.17
N LYS A 73 13.49 -19.14 -12.46
CA LYS A 73 13.84 -18.24 -13.55
C LYS A 73 12.76 -17.20 -13.81
N LEU A 74 11.49 -17.51 -13.63
CA LEU A 74 10.40 -16.53 -13.69
C LEU A 74 10.60 -15.41 -12.65
N SER A 75 11.00 -15.79 -11.43
CA SER A 75 11.35 -14.83 -10.37
C SER A 75 12.60 -14.02 -10.70
N LYS A 76 13.67 -14.64 -11.23
CA LYS A 76 14.89 -13.92 -11.65
C LYS A 76 14.72 -13.02 -12.88
N ALA A 77 13.85 -13.38 -13.84
CA ALA A 77 13.58 -12.58 -15.03
C ALA A 77 12.81 -11.28 -14.71
N CYS A 78 11.89 -11.34 -13.73
CA CYS A 78 11.26 -10.13 -13.17
C CYS A 78 12.29 -9.22 -12.47
N HIS A 79 13.31 -9.81 -11.83
CA HIS A 79 14.38 -9.03 -11.21
C HIS A 79 15.42 -8.49 -12.21
N SER A 80 15.53 -9.02 -13.42
CA SER A 80 16.46 -8.50 -14.44
C SER A 80 15.86 -7.38 -15.31
N ALA A 81 14.54 -7.32 -15.48
CA ALA A 81 13.88 -6.26 -16.24
C ALA A 81 13.89 -4.89 -15.52
N SER A 82 14.18 -4.88 -14.21
CA SER A 82 14.38 -3.68 -13.37
C SER A 82 15.87 -3.35 -13.15
N LYS A 83 16.78 -4.10 -13.78
CA LYS A 83 18.21 -4.04 -13.46
C LYS A 83 19.03 -3.46 -14.61
N ASP A 84 18.78 -2.19 -14.87
CA ASP A 84 19.82 -1.32 -15.42
C ASP A 84 20.12 -0.19 -14.43
N ASN A 85 20.59 -0.56 -13.25
CA ASN A 85 21.64 0.22 -12.59
C ASN A 85 22.48 -0.73 -11.75
N ARG A 86 23.76 -0.87 -12.13
CA ARG A 86 24.65 -1.89 -11.57
C ARG A 86 25.22 -1.43 -10.21
N HIS A 87 25.41 -2.44 -9.35
CA HIS A 87 26.26 -2.50 -8.15
C HIS A 87 25.77 -1.84 -6.86
N ALA A 88 25.10 -2.61 -6.00
CA ALA A 88 25.10 -2.38 -4.55
C ALA A 88 25.73 -3.58 -3.84
N GLY A 89 27.07 -3.63 -3.87
CA GLY A 89 27.81 -4.16 -2.72
C GLY A 89 27.78 -3.13 -1.58
N ALA A 90 28.18 -3.50 -0.37
CA ALA A 90 28.26 -2.58 0.76
C ALA A 90 29.09 -1.33 0.38
N ARG A 91 28.42 -0.17 0.30
CA ARG A 91 29.07 1.12 0.01
C ARG A 91 29.40 1.82 1.32
N ASP A 92 30.57 2.42 1.37
CA ASP A 92 31.03 3.26 2.48
C ASP A 92 30.14 4.52 2.62
N ILE A 93 29.98 5.01 3.85
CA ILE A 93 29.07 6.10 4.23
C ILE A 93 29.38 7.39 3.44
N VAL A 94 30.65 7.59 3.09
CA VAL A 94 31.12 8.73 2.28
C VAL A 94 30.51 8.71 0.87
N SER A 95 30.37 7.53 0.28
CA SER A 95 29.84 7.37 -1.09
C SER A 95 28.33 7.57 -1.17
N ILE A 96 27.62 7.45 -0.04
CA ILE A 96 26.18 7.74 0.05
C ILE A 96 25.94 9.24 0.14
N GLN A 97 26.80 9.97 0.86
CA GLN A 97 26.69 11.42 1.00
C GLN A 97 26.93 12.15 -0.33
N GLU A 98 27.89 11.70 -1.13
CA GLU A 98 28.13 12.25 -2.49
C GLU A 98 26.92 12.08 -3.43
N LEU A 99 26.17 10.97 -3.28
CA LEU A 99 24.96 10.75 -4.07
C LEU A 99 23.81 11.67 -3.65
N ILE A 100 23.66 11.91 -2.35
CA ILE A 100 22.65 12.84 -1.81
C ILE A 100 22.96 14.27 -2.25
N GLU A 101 24.23 14.68 -2.19
CA GLU A 101 24.65 16.02 -2.64
C GLU A 101 24.46 16.21 -4.15
N ALA A 102 24.73 15.18 -4.96
CA ALA A 102 24.47 15.22 -6.40
C ALA A 102 22.97 15.32 -6.72
N GLU A 103 22.12 14.62 -5.96
CA GLU A 103 20.65 14.65 -6.14
C GLU A 103 20.07 16.01 -5.72
N GLU A 104 20.62 16.64 -4.66
CA GLU A 104 20.22 17.97 -4.19
C GLU A 104 20.67 19.09 -5.15
N GLU A 105 21.85 18.96 -5.77
CA GLU A 105 22.30 19.86 -6.84
C GLU A 105 21.41 19.76 -8.09
N GLU A 106 20.96 18.55 -8.46
CA GLU A 106 20.07 18.33 -9.61
C GLU A 106 18.68 18.95 -9.38
N GLU A 107 18.08 18.76 -8.21
CA GLU A 107 16.82 19.42 -7.79
C GLU A 107 16.94 20.96 -7.80
N THR A 108 18.06 21.48 -7.32
CA THR A 108 18.32 22.92 -7.29
C THR A 108 18.44 23.48 -8.71
N LEU A 109 19.13 22.80 -9.62
CA LEU A 109 19.23 23.17 -11.03
C LEU A 109 17.88 23.12 -11.74
N LEU A 110 17.05 22.11 -11.48
CA LEU A 110 15.69 21.99 -12.02
C LEU A 110 14.79 23.16 -11.55
N SER A 111 14.92 23.59 -10.29
CA SER A 111 14.16 24.71 -9.74
C SER A 111 14.50 26.05 -10.42
N ALA A 112 15.74 26.23 -10.89
CA ALA A 112 16.22 27.45 -11.52
C ALA A 112 15.62 27.71 -12.92
N TYR A 113 15.06 26.68 -13.57
CA TYR A 113 14.35 26.80 -14.85
C TYR A 113 12.85 27.06 -14.69
N THR A 114 12.33 27.16 -13.46
CA THR A 114 10.93 27.55 -13.22
C THR A 114 10.78 29.07 -13.11
N THR A 115 9.79 29.65 -13.79
CA THR A 115 9.57 31.10 -13.83
C THR A 115 9.09 31.65 -12.48
N PRO A 116 9.66 32.77 -11.97
CA PRO A 116 9.33 33.27 -10.64
C PRO A 116 7.98 34.01 -10.65
N SER A 117 6.90 33.32 -10.29
CA SER A 117 5.61 33.96 -9.98
C SER A 117 5.43 34.06 -8.47
N LYS A 118 5.69 35.27 -7.94
CA LYS A 118 5.27 35.82 -6.62
C LYS A 118 5.70 35.03 -5.37
N GLY A 119 6.53 35.71 -4.56
CA GLY A 119 7.13 35.16 -3.34
C GLY A 119 6.11 34.60 -2.32
N PRO A 120 6.52 33.59 -1.54
CA PRO A 120 5.62 32.94 -0.61
C PRO A 120 5.47 33.77 0.67
N HIS A 121 4.31 34.42 0.81
CA HIS A 121 3.75 34.67 2.13
C HIS A 121 3.47 33.31 2.77
N LYS A 122 4.28 32.94 3.77
CA LYS A 122 4.07 31.81 4.69
C LYS A 122 2.64 31.83 5.23
N ARG A 123 1.75 31.02 4.66
CA ARG A 123 0.63 30.44 5.39
C ARG A 123 1.15 29.18 6.06
N VAL A 124 0.88 29.08 7.36
CA VAL A 124 1.34 28.01 8.24
C VAL A 124 0.77 26.68 7.74
N SER A 125 1.64 25.83 7.19
CA SER A 125 1.35 24.42 6.93
C SER A 125 1.43 23.67 8.25
N SER A 126 0.37 22.92 8.58
CA SER A 126 0.23 22.14 9.82
C SER A 126 0.79 20.72 9.65
N THR A 127 2.05 20.63 9.29
CA THR A 127 2.87 19.42 9.40
C THR A 127 4.25 19.87 9.85
N PRO A 128 4.87 19.24 10.86
CA PRO A 128 6.25 19.53 11.22
C PRO A 128 7.15 18.93 10.15
N GLU A 129 7.33 19.63 9.04
CA GLU A 129 8.50 19.39 8.20
C GLU A 129 9.73 19.69 9.05
N THR A 130 10.64 18.72 9.08
CA THR A 130 11.93 18.79 9.73
C THR A 130 12.59 20.13 9.41
N PRO A 131 12.81 21.03 10.38
CA PRO A 131 13.62 22.20 10.13
C PRO A 131 15.04 21.70 9.89
N LEU A 132 15.42 21.57 8.61
CA LEU A 132 16.81 21.39 8.23
C LEU A 132 17.59 22.53 8.90
N THR A 133 18.39 22.12 9.87
CA THR A 133 19.06 23.04 10.77
C THR A 133 20.04 23.84 9.93
N LYS A 134 19.78 25.14 9.73
CA LYS A 134 20.74 26.09 9.15
C LYS A 134 21.94 26.33 10.08
N ARG A 135 22.56 25.27 10.61
CA ARG A 135 23.97 25.32 11.02
C ARG A 135 24.80 24.98 9.79
N SER A 136 24.82 25.92 8.84
CA SER A 136 26.01 26.08 8.01
C SER A 136 27.12 26.50 8.97
N ILE A 137 27.86 25.50 9.47
CA ILE A 137 29.17 25.76 10.05
C ILE A 137 30.06 26.04 8.85
N SER A 138 30.26 27.33 8.61
CA SER A 138 31.35 27.84 7.81
C SER A 138 32.64 27.08 8.16
N THR A 139 33.36 26.66 7.11
CA THR A 139 34.69 26.03 7.12
C THR A 139 34.76 24.56 7.56
N ARG A 140 34.41 23.63 6.66
CA ARG A 140 34.98 22.27 6.68
C ARG A 140 36.28 22.27 5.88
N SER A 141 37.41 22.42 6.56
CA SER A 141 38.69 21.96 6.00
C SER A 141 38.73 20.42 6.07
N PRO A 142 39.41 19.73 5.15
CA PRO A 142 39.41 18.26 5.05
C PRO A 142 40.25 17.58 6.16
N HIS A 143 40.54 18.27 7.26
CA HIS A 143 41.40 17.81 8.35
C HIS A 143 40.76 17.92 9.74
N GLN A 144 39.42 17.96 9.83
CA GLN A 144 38.77 17.75 11.14
C GLN A 144 39.00 16.30 11.59
N LEU A 145 39.96 16.14 12.51
CA LEU A 145 40.21 14.91 13.25
C LEU A 145 38.93 14.51 14.01
N LEU A 146 38.24 13.50 13.48
CA LEU A 146 37.17 12.79 14.17
C LEU A 146 37.75 12.18 15.44
N SER A 147 37.63 12.91 16.55
CA SER A 147 38.04 12.43 17.86
C SER A 147 36.89 11.62 18.44
N PRO A 148 37.11 10.51 19.19
CA PRO A 148 36.05 9.73 19.83
C PRO A 148 35.10 10.57 20.71
N SER A 149 35.58 11.71 21.21
CA SER A 149 34.83 12.72 21.97
C SER A 149 33.67 13.36 21.19
N SER A 150 33.71 13.33 19.86
CA SER A 150 32.67 13.86 18.97
C SER A 150 31.44 12.94 18.89
N PHE A 151 31.57 11.71 19.37
CA PHE A 151 30.54 10.67 19.46
C PHE A 151 30.20 10.31 20.90
N SER A 152 30.66 11.09 21.89
CA SER A 152 30.23 10.90 23.27
C SER A 152 28.73 11.19 23.36
N PRO A 153 27.92 10.32 23.99
CA PRO A 153 26.47 10.51 24.06
C PRO A 153 26.16 11.89 24.63
N SER A 154 25.23 12.60 23.99
CA SER A 154 24.73 13.88 24.49
C SER A 154 24.05 13.64 25.84
N ALA A 155 24.80 13.79 26.93
CA ALA A 155 24.33 13.57 28.30
C ALA A 155 23.32 14.65 28.79
N THR A 156 22.95 15.60 27.94
CA THR A 156 22.03 16.69 28.30
C THR A 156 20.62 16.37 27.84
N PRO A 157 19.65 16.21 28.77
CA PRO A 157 18.22 16.20 28.43
C PRO A 157 17.88 17.44 27.61
N SER A 158 16.91 17.35 26.69
CA SER A 158 16.53 18.49 25.85
C SER A 158 16.27 19.75 26.69
N GLN A 159 17.16 20.73 26.51
CA GLN A 159 17.09 22.00 27.21
C GLN A 159 15.84 22.78 26.82
N LYS A 160 15.43 22.70 25.55
CA LYS A 160 14.21 23.35 25.05
C LYS A 160 12.96 22.77 25.71
N TYR A 161 12.87 21.44 25.82
CA TYR A 161 11.73 20.81 26.48
C TYR A 161 11.70 21.15 27.97
N SER A 162 12.85 21.10 28.66
CA SER A 162 12.92 21.33 30.11
C SER A 162 12.66 22.78 30.50
N SER A 163 13.01 23.74 29.64
CA SER A 163 12.82 25.19 29.86
C SER A 163 11.48 25.73 29.35
N ARG A 164 10.58 24.86 28.87
CA ARG A 164 9.29 25.30 28.33
C ARG A 164 8.43 25.98 29.41
N THR A 165 7.77 27.06 29.04
CA THR A 165 6.95 27.87 29.95
C THR A 165 5.48 27.46 29.95
N ASN A 166 5.01 26.77 28.92
CA ASN A 166 3.64 26.31 28.73
C ASN A 166 3.32 24.99 29.48
N ARG A 167 3.96 24.73 30.62
CA ARG A 167 3.70 23.51 31.39
C ARG A 167 2.30 23.57 32.01
N GLY A 168 1.44 22.63 31.63
CA GLY A 168 0.08 22.51 32.15
C GLY A 168 -0.93 23.47 31.53
N GLU A 169 -0.55 24.15 30.43
CA GLU A 169 -1.46 25.01 29.68
C GLU A 169 -2.57 24.17 29.01
N VAL A 170 -3.83 24.58 29.20
CA VAL A 170 -4.99 23.96 28.55
C VAL A 170 -5.15 24.60 27.18
N VAL A 171 -4.78 23.86 26.12
CA VAL A 171 -4.85 24.34 24.73
C VAL A 171 -6.24 24.22 24.11
N THR A 172 -7.05 23.27 24.57
CA THR A 172 -8.39 22.98 24.04
C THR A 172 -9.30 22.47 25.14
N THR A 173 -10.58 22.84 25.08
CA THR A 173 -11.64 22.32 25.97
C THR A 173 -12.84 21.88 25.15
N PHE A 174 -13.47 20.77 25.55
CA PHE A 174 -14.72 20.29 24.96
C PHE A 174 -15.75 20.00 26.07
N GLY A 175 -17.02 20.30 25.80
CA GLY A 175 -18.09 20.17 26.78
C GLY A 175 -18.07 21.26 27.85
N SER A 176 -18.51 20.95 29.06
CA SER A 176 -18.50 21.90 30.19
C SER A 176 -17.10 22.00 30.78
N ALA A 177 -16.51 23.20 30.72
CA ALA A 177 -15.16 23.44 31.24
C ALA A 177 -15.10 23.21 32.76
N GLN A 178 -14.33 22.20 33.20
CA GLN A 178 -14.17 21.83 34.62
C GLN A 178 -13.06 22.61 35.34
N GLY A 179 -12.52 23.68 34.74
CA GLY A 179 -11.37 24.40 35.26
C GLY A 179 -10.05 23.61 35.09
N VAL A 180 -9.08 23.89 35.97
CA VAL A 180 -7.71 23.32 35.90
C VAL A 180 -7.51 22.14 36.86
N SER A 181 -8.45 21.93 37.80
CA SER A 181 -8.37 20.88 38.82
C SER A 181 -9.04 19.59 38.32
N TRP A 182 -8.26 18.73 37.67
CA TRP A 182 -8.70 17.41 37.24
C TRP A 182 -8.35 16.35 38.30
N SER A 183 -9.34 15.66 38.84
CA SER A 183 -9.14 14.59 39.82
C SER A 183 -10.11 13.43 39.61
N GLY A 184 -9.57 12.21 39.52
CA GLY A 184 -10.36 10.97 39.55
C GLY A 184 -10.32 10.30 40.93
N ARG A 185 -11.08 9.22 41.11
CA ARG A 185 -11.06 8.37 42.32
C ARG A 185 -9.83 7.44 42.41
N GLY A 186 -8.86 7.58 41.52
CA GLY A 186 -7.78 6.61 41.36
C GLY A 186 -8.32 5.22 41.07
N GLY A 187 -7.78 4.19 41.75
CA GLY A 187 -8.27 2.80 41.66
C GLY A 187 -9.45 2.47 42.58
N SER A 188 -10.08 3.45 43.22
CA SER A 188 -11.19 3.21 44.14
C SER A 188 -12.52 3.11 43.41
N GLY A 189 -13.27 2.03 43.67
CA GLY A 189 -14.57 1.74 43.05
C GLY A 189 -14.52 0.60 42.02
N SER A 190 -15.67 0.28 41.42
CA SER A 190 -15.77 -0.72 40.36
C SER A 190 -15.31 -0.14 39.03
N ILE A 191 -14.17 -0.59 38.52
CA ILE A 191 -13.66 -0.25 37.18
C ILE A 191 -13.87 -1.48 36.28
N SER A 192 -14.62 -1.31 35.19
CA SER A 192 -14.80 -2.34 34.18
C SER A 192 -14.11 -1.91 32.89
N LEU A 193 -13.03 -2.60 32.53
CA LEU A 193 -12.34 -2.45 31.26
C LEU A 193 -12.60 -3.70 30.43
N LYS A 194 -13.28 -3.53 29.29
CA LYS A 194 -13.54 -4.61 28.35
C LYS A 194 -13.00 -4.20 26.99
N VAL A 195 -12.12 -5.02 26.43
CA VAL A 195 -11.69 -4.87 25.05
C VAL A 195 -12.83 -5.33 24.14
N MET A 196 -13.25 -4.47 23.21
CA MET A 196 -14.34 -4.70 22.27
C MET A 196 -13.79 -4.71 20.85
N GLY A 197 -14.26 -5.62 20.00
CA GLY A 197 -13.83 -5.77 18.59
C GLY A 197 -13.74 -7.24 18.14
N TYR A 198 -13.79 -7.48 16.82
CA TYR A 198 -13.69 -8.80 16.18
C TYR A 198 -12.74 -8.77 14.98
N PRO A 199 -11.97 -9.84 14.70
CA PRO A 199 -11.55 -10.92 15.61
C PRO A 199 -10.49 -10.40 16.59
N GLU A 200 -10.02 -11.26 17.51
CA GLU A 200 -9.09 -10.94 18.60
C GLU A 200 -8.10 -9.82 18.26
N PRO A 201 -7.97 -8.76 19.09
CA PRO A 201 -6.86 -7.82 18.94
C PRO A 201 -5.57 -8.65 18.80
N LEU A 202 -4.64 -8.20 17.95
CA LEU A 202 -3.35 -8.87 17.65
C LEU A 202 -2.53 -9.05 18.95
N THR A 203 -2.97 -9.98 19.80
CA THR A 203 -2.47 -10.28 21.15
C THR A 203 -1.41 -11.35 21.10
N SER A 204 -1.34 -12.07 19.98
CA SER A 204 -0.30 -13.02 19.64
C SER A 204 0.59 -12.48 18.52
N SER A 205 1.82 -12.99 18.47
CA SER A 205 2.74 -12.71 17.36
C SER A 205 2.10 -13.14 16.04
N TYR A 206 1.92 -12.18 15.12
CA TYR A 206 1.45 -12.49 13.78
C TYR A 206 2.47 -13.38 13.05
N LYS A 207 2.01 -14.44 12.40
CA LYS A 207 2.86 -15.57 11.99
C LYS A 207 3.66 -15.30 10.70
N THR A 208 3.24 -14.35 9.86
CA THR A 208 3.82 -14.13 8.51
C THR A 208 3.93 -12.65 8.14
N MET A 209 5.07 -12.22 7.60
CA MET A 209 5.27 -10.86 7.03
C MET A 209 5.10 -10.84 5.50
N PHE A 210 4.34 -11.80 4.96
CA PHE A 210 4.11 -11.94 3.53
C PHE A 210 2.61 -12.01 3.28
N GLN A 211 2.14 -11.28 2.27
CA GLN A 211 0.74 -11.22 1.85
C GLN A 211 0.64 -11.66 0.39
N GLN A 212 -0.34 -12.50 0.08
CA GLN A 212 -0.60 -12.91 -1.29
C GLN A 212 -1.54 -11.90 -1.96
N LEU A 213 -1.27 -11.55 -3.22
CA LEU A 213 -2.14 -10.64 -3.98
C LEU A 213 -3.60 -11.10 -4.07
N PRO A 214 -3.92 -12.40 -4.24
CA PRO A 214 -5.30 -12.88 -4.20
C PRO A 214 -6.00 -12.59 -2.87
N ASP A 215 -5.32 -12.73 -1.74
CA ASP A 215 -5.89 -12.46 -0.42
C ASP A 215 -6.19 -10.95 -0.25
N ILE A 216 -5.28 -10.10 -0.71
CA ILE A 216 -5.48 -8.64 -0.71
C ILE A 216 -6.69 -8.28 -1.57
N ARG A 217 -6.80 -8.86 -2.77
CA ARG A 217 -7.96 -8.67 -3.65
C ARG A 217 -9.25 -9.10 -2.98
N GLU A 218 -9.26 -10.25 -2.28
CA GLU A 218 -10.44 -10.74 -1.58
C GLU A 218 -10.87 -9.76 -0.50
N VAL A 219 -9.95 -9.31 0.35
CA VAL A 219 -10.26 -8.34 1.43
C VAL A 219 -10.80 -7.03 0.87
N LEU A 220 -10.23 -6.51 -0.22
CA LEU A 220 -10.72 -5.31 -0.88
C LEU A 220 -12.11 -5.51 -1.49
N THR A 221 -12.37 -6.70 -2.05
CA THR A 221 -13.67 -7.08 -2.61
C THR A 221 -14.73 -7.16 -1.50
N CYS A 222 -14.47 -7.92 -0.43
CA CYS A 222 -15.36 -8.04 0.72
C CYS A 222 -15.66 -6.67 1.34
N LYS A 223 -14.67 -5.78 1.46
CA LYS A 223 -14.88 -4.41 1.95
C LYS A 223 -15.93 -3.64 1.15
N ILE A 224 -15.93 -3.77 -0.18
CA ILE A 224 -16.90 -3.08 -1.05
C ILE A 224 -18.27 -3.75 -0.94
N GLU A 225 -18.31 -5.08 -0.99
CA GLU A 225 -19.55 -5.88 -1.02
C GLU A 225 -20.29 -5.85 0.34
N GLU A 226 -19.60 -5.98 1.46
CA GLU A 226 -20.20 -5.96 2.81
C GLU A 226 -20.85 -4.60 3.11
N LEU A 227 -20.09 -3.51 2.95
CA LEU A 227 -20.62 -2.16 3.16
C LEU A 227 -21.66 -1.80 2.10
N GLY A 228 -21.47 -2.25 0.85
CA GLY A 228 -22.44 -2.10 -0.22
C GLY A 228 -23.78 -2.75 0.11
N SER A 229 -23.76 -3.95 0.70
CA SER A 229 -24.95 -4.69 1.14
C SER A 229 -25.70 -3.95 2.25
N GLU A 230 -24.99 -3.48 3.29
CA GLU A 230 -25.61 -2.70 4.37
C GLU A 230 -26.25 -1.40 3.87
N LEU A 231 -25.55 -0.68 2.98
CA LEU A 231 -26.06 0.56 2.40
C LEU A 231 -27.23 0.31 1.44
N LYS A 232 -27.20 -0.80 0.70
CA LYS A 232 -28.31 -1.23 -0.17
C LYS A 232 -29.59 -1.44 0.63
N GLU A 233 -29.50 -2.12 1.77
CA GLU A 233 -30.63 -2.33 2.68
C GLU A 233 -31.12 -1.01 3.30
N HIS A 234 -30.19 -0.19 3.80
CA HIS A 234 -30.50 1.09 4.44
C HIS A 234 -31.24 2.05 3.50
N TYR A 235 -30.75 2.19 2.27
CA TYR A 235 -31.36 3.06 1.26
C TYR A 235 -32.46 2.41 0.44
N LYS A 236 -32.78 1.13 0.72
CA LYS A 236 -33.79 0.33 0.00
C LYS A 236 -33.56 0.32 -1.51
N ILE A 237 -32.30 0.15 -1.91
CA ILE A 237 -31.89 0.08 -3.31
C ILE A 237 -32.22 -1.32 -3.84
N GLU A 238 -32.98 -1.41 -4.93
CA GLU A 238 -33.40 -2.71 -5.49
C GLU A 238 -32.21 -3.52 -6.02
N ALA A 239 -31.37 -2.90 -6.85
CA ALA A 239 -30.21 -3.52 -7.46
C ALA A 239 -29.13 -2.50 -7.85
N PHE A 240 -27.88 -2.93 -7.84
CA PHE A 240 -26.77 -2.20 -8.44
C PHE A 240 -26.64 -2.57 -9.92
N THR A 241 -26.33 -1.58 -10.75
CA THR A 241 -26.04 -1.80 -12.17
C THR A 241 -24.54 -2.07 -12.35
N PRO A 242 -24.13 -3.02 -13.22
CA PRO A 242 -22.71 -3.21 -13.54
C PRO A 242 -22.10 -1.96 -14.18
N LEU A 243 -20.87 -1.60 -13.78
CA LEU A 243 -20.21 -0.37 -14.25
C LEU A 243 -20.06 -0.27 -15.78
N LEU A 244 -19.87 -1.41 -16.46
CA LEU A 244 -19.61 -1.44 -17.90
C LEU A 244 -20.89 -1.54 -18.75
N VAL A 245 -22.07 -1.61 -18.14
CA VAL A 245 -23.34 -1.71 -18.86
C VAL A 245 -23.89 -0.31 -19.13
N PRO A 246 -24.03 0.10 -20.41
CA PRO A 246 -24.61 1.39 -20.75
C PRO A 246 -26.12 1.42 -20.46
N ALA A 247 -26.61 2.55 -19.96
CA ALA A 247 -28.02 2.78 -19.71
C ALA A 247 -28.41 4.23 -20.02
N GLN A 248 -29.62 4.43 -20.56
CA GLN A 248 -30.18 5.77 -20.82
C GLN A 248 -30.85 6.37 -19.57
N GLU A 249 -31.36 5.51 -18.70
CA GLU A 249 -31.94 5.88 -17.41
C GLU A 249 -30.85 6.04 -16.34
N PRO A 250 -31.12 6.77 -15.23
CA PRO A 250 -30.20 6.84 -14.10
C PRO A 250 -29.88 5.45 -13.55
N VAL A 251 -28.60 5.19 -13.34
CA VAL A 251 -28.09 3.94 -12.76
C VAL A 251 -27.56 4.18 -11.36
N ILE A 252 -27.66 3.16 -10.51
CA ILE A 252 -27.09 3.15 -9.16
C ILE A 252 -25.91 2.19 -9.17
N LEU A 253 -24.73 2.70 -8.86
CA LEU A 253 -23.46 1.99 -8.95
C LEU A 253 -22.81 1.90 -7.58
N LEU A 254 -22.28 0.72 -7.26
CA LEU A 254 -21.47 0.46 -6.08
C LEU A 254 -19.99 0.42 -6.50
N GLY A 255 -19.11 0.98 -5.67
CA GLY A 255 -17.68 0.81 -5.88
C GLY A 255 -16.82 1.53 -4.84
N GLN A 256 -15.53 1.51 -5.09
CA GLN A 256 -14.51 2.21 -4.33
C GLN A 256 -13.90 3.34 -5.17
N ILE A 257 -13.68 4.49 -4.54
CA ILE A 257 -13.01 5.63 -5.17
C ILE A 257 -11.52 5.30 -5.35
N GLY A 258 -11.04 5.46 -6.57
CA GLY A 258 -9.62 5.41 -6.92
C GLY A 258 -9.13 6.71 -7.56
N CYS A 259 -7.85 6.72 -7.90
CA CYS A 259 -7.24 7.77 -8.72
C CYS A 259 -6.68 7.14 -10.01
N ASP A 260 -6.89 7.79 -11.14
CA ASP A 260 -6.34 7.37 -12.45
C ASP A 260 -4.81 7.52 -12.57
N SER A 261 -4.15 8.07 -11.56
CA SER A 261 -2.72 8.34 -11.52
C SER A 261 -2.16 8.10 -10.12
N ASN A 262 -0.83 8.02 -10.02
CA ASN A 262 -0.12 7.89 -8.74
C ASN A 262 -0.01 9.21 -7.96
N GLY A 263 -0.67 10.27 -8.44
CA GLY A 263 -0.62 11.60 -7.83
C GLY A 263 -1.71 11.81 -6.79
N ARG A 264 -1.90 13.08 -6.41
CA ARG A 264 -2.99 13.47 -5.53
C ARG A 264 -4.33 13.41 -6.26
N LEU A 265 -5.31 12.76 -5.63
CA LEU A 265 -6.70 12.74 -6.11
C LEU A 265 -7.24 14.17 -6.28
N ASN A 266 -7.88 14.42 -7.43
CA ASN A 266 -8.54 15.67 -7.75
C ASN A 266 -9.86 15.39 -8.48
N SER A 267 -10.70 16.42 -8.65
CA SER A 267 -12.05 16.31 -9.24
C SER A 267 -12.10 15.71 -10.66
N LYS A 268 -11.00 15.68 -11.41
CA LYS A 268 -10.93 15.14 -12.77
C LYS A 268 -10.30 13.76 -12.85
N SER A 269 -9.63 13.31 -11.79
CA SER A 269 -8.93 12.03 -11.72
C SER A 269 -9.68 10.97 -10.92
N VAL A 270 -10.96 11.23 -10.59
CA VAL A 270 -11.80 10.30 -9.85
C VAL A 270 -12.20 9.14 -10.75
N ILE A 271 -11.89 7.92 -10.31
CA ILE A 271 -12.38 6.68 -10.89
C ILE A 271 -13.21 5.92 -9.84
N LEU A 272 -14.19 5.17 -10.32
CA LEU A 272 -14.97 4.23 -9.52
C LEU A 272 -14.56 2.82 -9.93
N GLU A 273 -13.96 2.08 -9.00
CA GLU A 273 -13.67 0.66 -9.12
C GLU A 273 -14.84 -0.14 -8.54
N GLY A 274 -15.46 -0.97 -9.38
CA GLY A 274 -16.60 -1.78 -8.98
C GLY A 274 -16.17 -3.00 -8.18
N ASP A 275 -17.12 -3.57 -7.46
CA ASP A 275 -16.96 -4.85 -6.80
C ASP A 275 -16.82 -6.02 -7.79
N ARG A 276 -16.53 -7.21 -7.27
CA ARG A 276 -16.36 -8.41 -8.10
C ARG A 276 -17.71 -8.97 -8.54
N GLU A 277 -18.67 -9.06 -7.63
CA GLU A 277 -19.97 -9.68 -7.86
C GLU A 277 -20.75 -9.02 -9.01
N HIS A 278 -20.85 -7.68 -9.02
CA HIS A 278 -21.67 -6.96 -9.98
C HIS A 278 -20.87 -6.47 -11.19
N SER A 279 -19.61 -6.08 -10.99
CA SER A 279 -18.82 -5.36 -12.00
C SER A 279 -17.50 -6.04 -12.37
N SER A 280 -17.20 -7.23 -11.82
CA SER A 280 -15.95 -7.97 -12.09
C SER A 280 -14.66 -7.17 -11.84
N GLY A 281 -14.69 -6.17 -10.94
CA GLY A 281 -13.53 -5.30 -10.68
C GLY A 281 -13.26 -4.26 -11.78
N ALA A 282 -14.23 -3.97 -12.64
CA ALA A 282 -14.08 -2.97 -13.68
C ALA A 282 -13.91 -1.56 -13.10
N GLN A 283 -13.36 -0.64 -13.89
CA GLN A 283 -13.15 0.74 -13.49
C GLN A 283 -13.72 1.69 -14.55
N ILE A 284 -14.39 2.75 -14.10
CA ILE A 284 -14.83 3.84 -14.97
C ILE A 284 -14.50 5.20 -14.34
N PRO A 285 -14.09 6.21 -15.12
CA PRO A 285 -14.01 7.59 -14.65
C PRO A 285 -15.37 8.13 -14.21
N VAL A 286 -15.35 9.03 -13.23
CA VAL A 286 -16.54 9.71 -12.73
C VAL A 286 -16.47 11.20 -13.05
N ASP A 287 -17.50 11.72 -13.71
CA ASP A 287 -17.73 13.15 -13.84
C ASP A 287 -18.49 13.66 -12.60
N MET A 288 -17.88 14.61 -11.91
CA MET A 288 -18.41 15.23 -10.70
C MET A 288 -19.08 16.59 -10.98
N SER A 289 -19.19 17.01 -12.24
CA SER A 289 -19.71 18.34 -12.62
C SER A 289 -21.14 18.63 -12.17
N GLU A 290 -21.98 17.60 -12.08
CA GLU A 290 -23.40 17.72 -11.68
C GLU A 290 -23.63 17.50 -10.17
N LEU A 291 -22.58 17.15 -9.42
CA LEU A 291 -22.64 17.01 -7.97
C LEU A 291 -22.41 18.37 -7.28
N LYS A 292 -23.38 18.78 -6.47
CA LYS A 292 -23.31 20.04 -5.72
C LYS A 292 -22.28 20.00 -4.59
N ASP A 293 -22.32 18.94 -3.80
CA ASP A 293 -21.51 18.74 -2.62
C ASP A 293 -20.98 17.31 -2.60
N TYR A 294 -19.68 17.15 -2.34
CA TYR A 294 -19.05 15.84 -2.20
C TYR A 294 -17.78 15.94 -1.35
N SER A 295 -17.46 14.84 -0.66
CA SER A 295 -16.19 14.64 0.03
C SER A 295 -15.71 13.23 -0.28
N LEU A 296 -14.65 13.15 -1.08
CA LEU A 296 -14.11 11.88 -1.57
C LEU A 296 -12.65 11.69 -1.16
N PHE A 297 -12.27 10.47 -0.83
CA PHE A 297 -10.87 10.06 -0.63
C PHE A 297 -10.59 8.69 -1.28
N PRO A 298 -9.35 8.41 -1.72
CA PRO A 298 -8.99 7.10 -2.28
C PRO A 298 -9.25 5.97 -1.29
N GLY A 299 -9.87 4.89 -1.76
CA GLY A 299 -10.26 3.75 -0.93
C GLY A 299 -11.64 3.90 -0.26
N GLN A 300 -12.34 5.02 -0.45
CA GLN A 300 -13.69 5.20 0.08
C GLN A 300 -14.69 4.34 -0.70
N VAL A 301 -15.47 3.50 -0.01
CA VAL A 301 -16.60 2.79 -0.61
C VAL A 301 -17.77 3.75 -0.71
N VAL A 302 -18.38 3.82 -1.88
CA VAL A 302 -19.47 4.74 -2.18
C VAL A 302 -20.55 4.06 -3.01
N ILE A 303 -21.77 4.58 -2.88
CA ILE A 303 -22.83 4.36 -3.84
C ILE A 303 -23.07 5.69 -4.55
N MET A 304 -23.05 5.65 -5.88
CA MET A 304 -23.28 6.81 -6.73
C MET A 304 -24.45 6.53 -7.66
N GLU A 305 -25.29 7.54 -7.85
CA GLU A 305 -26.35 7.53 -8.85
C GLU A 305 -26.04 8.59 -9.91
N GLY A 306 -26.34 8.27 -11.16
CA GLY A 306 -26.01 9.12 -12.28
C GLY A 306 -26.30 8.47 -13.63
N PHE A 307 -25.75 9.05 -14.69
CA PHE A 307 -25.95 8.57 -16.06
C PHE A 307 -24.67 7.94 -16.61
N ASN A 308 -24.79 6.72 -17.14
CA ASN A 308 -23.70 6.04 -17.83
C ASN A 308 -24.18 5.54 -19.20
N THR A 309 -24.41 6.47 -20.12
CA THR A 309 -24.99 6.16 -21.44
C THR A 309 -24.06 5.38 -22.37
N THR A 310 -22.76 5.35 -22.06
CA THR A 310 -21.72 4.74 -22.90
C THR A 310 -21.07 3.49 -22.30
N GLY A 311 -21.29 3.21 -21.01
CA GLY A 311 -20.59 2.16 -20.27
C GLY A 311 -19.13 2.49 -19.96
N ARG A 312 -18.69 3.74 -20.20
CA ARG A 312 -17.27 4.15 -20.07
C ARG A 312 -17.03 5.28 -19.09
N ARG A 313 -18.07 5.97 -18.64
CA ARG A 313 -17.97 7.12 -17.73
C ARG A 313 -19.31 7.35 -17.05
N LEU A 314 -19.29 7.53 -15.74
CA LEU A 314 -20.46 7.92 -14.97
C LEU A 314 -20.50 9.44 -14.85
N THR A 315 -21.59 10.08 -15.28
CA THR A 315 -21.90 11.44 -14.84
C THR A 315 -22.72 11.37 -13.57
N ALA A 316 -22.07 11.60 -12.43
CA ALA A 316 -22.69 11.44 -11.12
C ALA A 316 -23.60 12.62 -10.80
N THR A 317 -24.82 12.32 -10.37
CA THR A 317 -25.83 13.31 -9.96
C THR A 317 -26.14 13.24 -8.47
N LYS A 318 -25.86 12.11 -7.82
CA LYS A 318 -26.07 11.91 -6.40
C LYS A 318 -25.03 10.97 -5.81
N LEU A 319 -24.50 11.35 -4.64
CA LEU A 319 -23.62 10.54 -3.80
C LEU A 319 -24.39 10.19 -2.53
N TYR A 320 -24.49 8.91 -2.20
CA TYR A 320 -25.18 8.47 -0.99
C TYR A 320 -24.27 8.64 0.23
N GLU A 321 -24.80 9.22 1.30
CA GLU A 321 -24.05 9.41 2.55
C GLU A 321 -23.91 8.07 3.29
N VAL A 322 -22.72 7.78 3.80
CA VAL A 322 -22.51 6.64 4.69
C VAL A 322 -22.90 7.09 6.09
N GLN A 323 -24.02 6.59 6.62
CA GLN A 323 -24.37 6.82 8.02
C GLN A 323 -23.57 5.87 8.91
N GLY A 324 -23.11 6.38 10.05
CA GLY A 324 -22.43 5.56 11.05
C GLY A 324 -23.37 4.46 11.55
N GLY A 325 -22.81 3.27 11.80
CA GLY A 325 -23.55 2.16 12.38
C GLY A 325 -24.21 2.54 13.72
N PRO A 326 -25.19 1.73 14.18
CA PRO A 326 -25.93 2.03 15.40
C PRO A 326 -24.98 2.18 16.58
N LEU A 327 -25.22 3.21 17.38
CA LEU A 327 -24.48 3.40 18.63
C LEU A 327 -24.69 2.17 19.52
N PRO A 328 -23.66 1.69 20.22
CA PRO A 328 -23.79 0.56 21.13
C PRO A 328 -24.85 0.87 22.18
N HIS A 329 -25.84 -0.02 22.31
CA HIS A 329 -26.87 0.11 23.33
C HIS A 329 -26.24 0.01 24.72
N PRO A 330 -26.45 0.98 25.62
CA PRO A 330 -25.90 0.93 26.96
C PRO A 330 -26.56 -0.23 27.71
N THR A 331 -25.82 -1.33 27.89
CA THR A 331 -26.24 -2.48 28.70
C THR A 331 -25.88 -2.34 30.18
N PHE A 332 -25.13 -1.29 30.54
CA PHE A 332 -24.68 -1.04 31.91
C PHE A 332 -25.51 0.05 32.58
N ALA A 333 -25.84 -0.16 33.85
CA ALA A 333 -26.42 0.86 34.71
C ALA A 333 -25.46 2.07 34.83
N SER A 334 -26.02 3.27 35.02
CA SER A 334 -25.28 4.51 35.27
C SER A 334 -24.23 4.30 36.37
N GLY A 335 -22.98 4.07 35.97
CA GLY A 335 -21.85 3.95 36.88
C GLY A 335 -21.44 5.31 37.45
N PRO A 336 -20.60 5.31 38.50
CA PRO A 336 -19.99 6.55 38.98
C PRO A 336 -19.16 7.20 37.87
N VAL A 337 -19.05 8.53 37.90
CA VAL A 337 -18.17 9.29 36.97
C VAL A 337 -16.74 8.78 37.08
N CYS A 338 -16.15 8.46 35.92
CA CYS A 338 -14.76 8.04 35.75
C CYS A 338 -13.98 9.12 34.98
N SER A 339 -12.74 9.36 35.38
CA SER A 339 -11.80 10.23 34.67
C SER A 339 -10.76 9.37 33.98
N VAL A 340 -10.62 9.51 32.66
CA VAL A 340 -9.63 8.78 31.87
C VAL A 340 -8.60 9.79 31.37
N LEU A 341 -7.33 9.58 31.73
CA LEU A 341 -6.21 10.33 31.17
C LEU A 341 -5.64 9.54 30.00
N VAL A 342 -5.71 10.12 28.80
CA VAL A 342 -5.03 9.60 27.62
C VAL A 342 -3.73 10.38 27.49
N GLN A 343 -2.62 9.77 27.91
CA GLN A 343 -1.30 10.32 27.68
C GLN A 343 -0.90 10.00 26.22
N GLU A 344 -0.48 11.02 25.47
CA GLU A 344 -0.32 10.97 24.01
C GLU A 344 0.53 9.81 23.47
N THR A 345 0.24 9.47 22.22
CA THR A 345 1.02 8.63 21.31
C THR A 345 2.40 9.24 21.04
N ASP A 346 3.42 8.38 20.96
CA ASP A 346 4.83 8.69 20.72
C ASP A 346 5.13 9.85 19.74
N PRO A 347 6.27 10.57 19.93
CA PRO A 347 7.42 10.16 20.75
C PRO A 347 7.43 10.70 22.19
N PHE A 348 7.67 9.81 23.17
CA PHE A 348 7.88 10.19 24.59
C PHE A 348 9.25 10.82 24.89
N GLN A 349 10.11 10.93 23.88
CA GLN A 349 11.40 11.60 23.94
C GLN A 349 11.49 12.66 22.86
N SER A 350 12.20 13.74 23.16
CA SER A 350 12.46 14.76 22.16
C SER A 350 13.50 14.26 21.15
N LEU A 351 13.33 14.64 19.89
CA LEU A 351 14.16 14.19 18.76
C LEU A 351 15.65 14.55 18.90
N ASP A 352 16.00 15.47 19.80
CA ASP A 352 17.34 15.95 20.09
C ASP A 352 18.02 15.22 21.27
N THR A 353 17.34 14.28 21.91
CA THR A 353 17.90 13.46 23.00
C THR A 353 18.28 12.09 22.43
N CYS A 354 19.57 11.74 22.45
CA CYS A 354 20.11 10.44 22.01
C CYS A 354 20.42 9.53 23.20
#